data_AF-A0A502G4W6-F1
#
_entry.id   AF-A0A502G4W6-F1
#
_cell.length_a   1.000
_cell.length_b   1.000
_cell.length_c   1.000
_cell.angle_alpha   90.00
_cell.angle_beta   90.00
_cell.angle_gamma   90.00
#
_symmetry.space_group_name_H-M   'P 1'
#
loop_
_entity.id
_entity.type
_entity.pdbx_description
1 polymer ?
#
loop_
_entity_poly.entity_id
_entity_poly.type
_entity_poly.pdbx_seq_one_letter_code
_entity_poly.pdbx_strand_id
1 'polypeptide(L)' 'MPELKLARLPDRTPVKLAITVTPDLHQMLQEYATLYAEAYGREEPIAELIPAMLANFLDGDRGFARSRNRS' A
#
# COMPACT_ATOMS: atom_id res chain seq x y z
N MET A 1 14.17 -36.28 4.15
CA MET A 1 14.34 -34.93 3.56
C MET A 1 14.57 -33.97 4.72
N PRO A 2 15.48 -32.99 4.64
CA PRO A 2 15.79 -32.17 5.80
C PRO A 2 14.57 -31.31 6.19
N GLU A 3 14.11 -31.46 7.43
CA GLU A 3 13.10 -30.59 8.05
C GLU A 3 13.74 -29.23 8.35
N LEU A 4 13.63 -28.30 7.41
CA LEU A 4 14.04 -26.92 7.63
C LEU A 4 13.04 -26.27 8.59
N LYS A 5 13.54 -25.73 9.71
CA LYS A 5 12.76 -24.93 10.68
C LYS A 5 12.19 -23.65 10.06
N LEU A 6 12.77 -23.20 8.95
CA LEU A 6 12.27 -22.06 8.19
C LEU A 6 11.25 -22.56 7.16
N ALA A 7 9.97 -22.27 7.43
CA ALA A 7 8.92 -22.45 6.44
C ALA A 7 9.24 -21.65 5.17
N ARG A 8 8.76 -22.13 4.02
CA ARG A 8 8.89 -21.42 2.74
C ARG A 8 8.40 -19.98 2.92
N LEU A 9 9.24 -19.02 2.56
CA LEU A 9 8.87 -17.61 2.60
C LEU A 9 7.63 -17.39 1.72
N PRO A 10 6.72 -16.49 2.11
CA PRO A 10 5.57 -16.14 1.28
C PRO A 10 6.06 -15.62 -0.08
N ASP A 11 5.23 -15.78 -1.10
CA ASP A 11 5.50 -15.14 -2.39
C ASP A 11 5.54 -13.62 -2.20
N ARG A 12 6.65 -13.01 -2.61
CA ARG A 12 6.92 -11.57 -2.52
C ARG A 12 7.03 -10.93 -3.89
N THR A 13 6.65 -11.66 -4.95
CA THR A 13 6.68 -11.14 -6.32
C THR A 13 5.74 -9.94 -6.41
N PRO A 14 6.25 -8.73 -6.69
CA PRO A 14 5.39 -7.56 -6.81
C PRO A 14 4.44 -7.72 -8.00
N VAL A 15 3.17 -7.38 -7.79
CA VAL A 15 2.16 -7.36 -8.86
C VAL A 15 2.01 -5.92 -9.36
N LYS A 16 2.24 -5.70 -10.66
CA LYS A 16 2.01 -4.40 -11.28
C LYS A 16 0.52 -4.22 -11.56
N LEU A 17 -0.09 -3.20 -10.95
CA LEU A 17 -1.47 -2.80 -11.22
C LEU A 17 -1.47 -1.47 -12.00
N ALA A 18 -2.10 -1.44 -13.17
CA ALA A 18 -2.36 -0.19 -13.89
C ALA A 18 -3.75 0.33 -13.48
N ILE A 19 -3.83 1.57 -13.01
CA ILE A 19 -5.07 2.21 -12.58
C ILE A 19 -5.28 3.54 -13.30
N THR A 20 -6.53 3.90 -13.53
CA THR A 20 -6.93 5.24 -13.95
C THR A 20 -7.62 5.91 -12.76
N VAL A 21 -7.22 7.13 -12.44
CA VAL A 21 -7.80 7.93 -11.36
C VAL A 21 -8.49 9.17 -11.92
N THR A 22 -9.46 9.71 -11.19
CA THR A 22 -10.09 10.98 -11.56
C THR A 22 -9.07 12.13 -11.41
N PRO A 23 -9.26 13.25 -12.13
CA PRO A 23 -8.42 14.44 -11.95
C PRO A 23 -8.37 14.92 -10.51
N ASP A 24 -9.52 14.94 -9.82
CA ASP A 24 -9.61 15.37 -8.42
C ASP A 24 -8.75 14.50 -7.49
N LEU A 25 -8.81 13.17 -7.66
CA LEU A 25 -7.98 12.25 -6.88
C LEU A 25 -6.50 12.43 -7.20
N HIS A 26 -6.16 12.67 -8.47
CA HIS A 26 -4.77 12.95 -8.85
C HIS A 26 -4.23 14.20 -8.15
N GLN A 27 -5.02 15.28 -8.10
CA GLN A 27 -4.64 16.50 -7.41
C GLN A 27 -4.45 16.26 -5.90
N MET A 28 -5.39 15.56 -5.25
CA MET A 28 -5.26 15.21 -3.83
C MET A 28 -4.00 14.38 -3.54
N LEU A 29 -3.63 13.46 -4.44
CA LEU A 29 -2.41 12.66 -4.29
C LEU A 29 -1.14 13.52 -4.43
N GLN A 30 -1.14 14.50 -5.32
CA GLN A 30 -0.03 15.46 -5.45
C GLN A 30 0.11 16.32 -4.19
N GLU A 31 -0.99 16.88 -3.70
CA GLU A 31 -1.01 17.69 -2.48
C GLU A 31 -0.50 16.89 -1.28
N TYR A 32 -0.94 15.62 -1.15
CA TYR A 32 -0.44 14.74 -0.10
C TYR A 32 1.07 14.49 -0.22
N ALA A 33 1.59 14.26 -1.43
CA ALA A 33 3.03 14.04 -1.62
C ALA A 33 3.86 15.26 -1.23
N THR A 34 3.37 16.48 -1.53
CA THR A 34 4.00 17.72 -1.06
C THR A 34 4.01 17.80 0.47
N LEU A 35 2.88 17.55 1.14
CA LEU A 35 2.81 17.56 2.60
C LEU A 35 3.69 16.48 3.24
N TYR A 36 3.79 15.31 2.61
CA TYR A 36 4.69 14.25 3.05
C TYR A 36 6.15 14.70 2.98
N ALA A 37 6.55 15.34 1.88
CA ALA A 37 7.89 15.87 1.72
C ALA A 37 8.21 16.97 2.75
N GLU A 38 7.26 17.87 3.04
CA GLU A 38 7.40 18.88 4.08
C GLU A 38 7.55 18.25 5.48
N ALA A 39 6.76 17.23 5.79
CA ALA A 39 6.76 16.57 7.09
C ALA A 39 8.03 15.74 7.35
N TYR A 40 8.58 15.10 6.32
CA TYR A 40 9.70 14.15 6.46
C TYR A 40 11.00 14.62 5.79
N GLY A 41 11.00 15.80 5.18
CA GLY A 41 12.16 16.39 4.49
C GLY A 41 12.60 15.61 3.25
N ARG A 42 11.74 14.75 2.70
CA ARG A 42 12.06 13.88 1.56
C ARG A 42 10.88 13.76 0.60
N GLU A 43 11.12 14.16 -0.64
CA GLU A 43 10.20 13.89 -1.74
C GLU A 43 10.20 12.39 -2.07
N GLU A 44 9.00 11.84 -2.19
CA GLU A 44 8.78 10.48 -2.67
C GLU A 44 7.77 10.51 -3.82
N PRO A 45 7.99 9.74 -4.90
CA PRO A 45 7.01 9.65 -5.98
C PRO A 45 5.67 9.16 -5.46
N ILE A 46 4.57 9.74 -5.97
CA ILE A 46 3.21 9.29 -5.64
C ILE A 46 3.04 7.77 -5.85
N ALA A 47 3.68 7.21 -6.88
CA ALA A 47 3.66 5.77 -7.16
C ALA A 47 4.27 4.91 -6.03
N GLU A 48 5.20 5.44 -5.25
CA GLU A 48 5.79 4.77 -4.08
C GLU A 48 4.92 4.97 -2.82
N LEU A 49 4.21 6.10 -2.74
CA LEU A 49 3.30 6.40 -1.63
C LEU A 49 1.99 5.61 -1.71
N ILE A 50 1.44 5.40 -2.92
CA ILE A 50 0.15 4.72 -3.14
C ILE A 50 0.09 3.34 -2.48
N PRO A 51 1.07 2.42 -2.64
CA PRO A 51 1.04 1.12 -1.98
C PRO A 51 0.94 1.22 -0.45
N ALA A 52 1.68 2.15 0.17
CA ALA A 52 1.63 2.36 1.61
C ALA A 52 0.29 2.94 2.07
N MET A 53 -0.27 3.90 1.31
CA MET A 53 -1.61 4.44 1.57
C MET A 53 -2.69 3.36 1.50
N LEU A 54 -2.66 2.50 0.48
CA LEU A 54 -3.63 1.42 0.30
C LEU A 54 -3.50 0.37 1.39
N ALA A 55 -2.28 0.00 1.79
CA ALA A 55 -2.06 -0.91 2.90
C ALA A 55 -2.66 -0.35 4.20
N ASN A 56 -2.35 0.90 4.53
CA ASN A 56 -2.88 1.55 5.73
C ASN A 56 -4.41 1.68 5.70
N PHE A 57 -4.99 1.97 4.52
CA PHE A 57 -6.44 2.00 4.34
C PHE A 57 -7.09 0.64 4.62
N LEU A 58 -6.55 -0.44 4.05
CA LEU A 58 -7.06 -1.80 4.24
C LEU A 58 -6.88 -2.31 5.68
N ASP A 59 -5.77 -1.98 6.31
CA ASP A 59 -5.51 -2.32 7.72
C ASP A 59 -6.44 -1.56 8.68
N GLY A 60 -6.79 -0.32 8.33
CA GLY A 60 -7.74 0.51 9.08
C GLY A 60 -9.21 0.11 8.90
N ASP A 61 -9.56 -0.61 7.83
CA ASP A 61 -10.94 -1.02 7.55
C ASP A 61 -11.35 -2.24 8.39
N ARG A 62 -12.00 -1.96 9.53
CA ARG A 62 -12.56 -3.00 10.42
C ARG A 62 -13.64 -3.85 9.75
N GLY A 63 -14.40 -3.29 8.81
CA GLY A 63 -15.42 -4.03 8.07
C GLY A 63 -14.77 -5.07 7.16
N PHE A 64 -13.73 -4.66 6.44
CA PHE A 64 -12.89 -5.55 5.65
C PHE A 64 -12.23 -6.64 6.52
N ALA A 65 -11.60 -6.26 7.64
CA ALA A 65 -10.93 -7.20 8.53
C ALA A 65 -11.88 -8.28 9.07
N ARG A 66 -13.11 -7.90 9.44
CA ARG A 66 -14.15 -8.84 9.93
C ARG A 66 -14.63 -9.81 8.86
N SER A 67 -14.67 -9.38 7.60
CA SER A 67 -15.08 -10.23 6.48
C SER A 67 -13.96 -11.17 6.05
N ARG A 68 -12.69 -10.69 6.05
CA ARG A 68 -11.52 -11.50 5.73
C ARG A 68 -11.31 -12.67 6.69
N ASN A 69 -11.67 -12.52 7.97
CA ASN A 69 -11.54 -13.60 8.96
C ASN A 69 -12.70 -14.62 8.92
N ARG A 70 -13.68 -14.45 8.04
CA ARG A 70 -14.81 -15.39 7.83
C ARG A 70 -14.70 -16.19 6.53
N SER A 71 -13.70 -15.89 5.70
CA SER A 71 -13.43 -16.56 4.41
C SER A 71 -12.21 -17.45 4.55
#